data_AF-A0A519UVT6-F1
#
_entry.id   AF-A0A519UVT6-F1
#
_cell.length_a   1.000
_cell.length_b   1.000
_cell.length_c   1.000
_cell.angle_alpha   90.00
_cell.angle_beta   90.00
_cell.angle_gamma   90.00
#
_symmetry.space_group_name_H-M   'P 1'
#
loop_
_entity.id
_entity.type
_entity.pdbx_description
1 polymer ?
#
loop_
_entity_poly.entity_id
_entity_poly.type
_entity_poly.pdbx_seq_one_letter_code
_entity_poly.pdbx_strand_id
1 'polypeptide(L)'
;MKDNLISRRQAVAGIGAGIATAAVIPAWGSDSGLSPNFDKAALLEDPTTKYPRPPFKPQQQPFPGLASKMDPVPDHGEKSYKGSGRLAGRKALITGGDSG
;
A
#
# COMPACT_ATOMS: atom_id res chain seq x y z
N MET A 1 -6.01 -32.31 24.49
CA MET A 1 -4.89 -31.51 23.95
C MET A 1 -5.45 -30.14 23.60
N LYS A 2 -4.84 -29.09 24.16
CA LYS A 2 -5.08 -27.68 23.82
C LYS A 2 -4.58 -27.48 22.37
N ASP A 3 -5.16 -26.61 21.54
CA ASP A 3 -4.76 -25.20 21.54
C ASP A 3 -5.78 -24.24 20.90
N ASN A 4 -5.77 -23.04 21.49
CA ASN A 4 -6.45 -21.81 21.08
C ASN A 4 -5.92 -21.26 19.75
N LEU A 5 -6.83 -20.75 18.91
CA LEU A 5 -6.55 -19.58 18.08
C LEU A 5 -7.72 -18.59 18.19
N ILE A 6 -7.89 -18.08 19.40
CA ILE A 6 -8.62 -16.84 19.68
C ILE A 6 -7.97 -15.75 18.84
N SER A 7 -8.76 -15.19 17.93
CA SER A 7 -8.38 -14.09 17.07
C SER A 7 -8.04 -12.87 17.93
N ARG A 8 -6.81 -12.35 17.74
CA ARG A 8 -6.29 -11.12 18.35
C ARG A 8 -7.11 -9.85 18.02
N ARG A 9 -8.23 -9.98 17.29
CA ARG A 9 -9.11 -8.91 16.85
C ARG A 9 -10.28 -8.59 17.80
N GLN A 10 -10.53 -9.40 18.83
CA GLN A 10 -11.70 -9.21 19.71
C GLN A 10 -11.44 -8.49 21.04
N ALA A 11 -10.23 -7.99 21.30
CA ALA A 11 -9.87 -7.41 22.59
C ALA A 11 -9.84 -5.88 22.60
N VAL A 12 -10.82 -5.19 22.01
CA VAL A 12 -11.18 -3.78 22.35
C VAL A 12 -12.66 -3.53 22.05
N ALA A 13 -13.53 -4.01 22.94
CA ALA A 13 -14.89 -3.52 23.13
C ALA A 13 -15.18 -3.77 24.61
N GLY A 14 -14.88 -2.82 25.48
CA GLY A 14 -15.79 -1.72 25.76
C GLY A 14 -16.20 -1.86 27.21
N ILE A 15 -15.58 -1.06 28.07
CA ILE A 15 -15.85 -0.93 29.51
C ILE A 15 -17.32 -0.54 29.72
N GLY A 16 -17.96 -1.14 30.72
CA GLY A 16 -19.38 -0.97 31.01
C GLY A 16 -19.78 0.39 31.60
N ALA A 17 -21.09 0.63 31.59
CA ALA A 17 -21.86 1.36 32.60
C ALA A 17 -23.34 1.32 32.18
N GLY A 18 -24.20 0.79 33.04
CA GLY A 18 -25.65 0.98 32.91
C GLY A 18 -26.04 2.40 33.31
N ILE A 19 -27.05 2.95 32.63
CA ILE A 19 -28.23 3.68 33.14
C ILE A 19 -29.10 3.98 31.91
N ALA A 20 -30.36 3.55 31.96
CA ALA A 20 -31.38 3.87 30.97
C ALA A 20 -31.86 5.32 31.17
N THR A 21 -31.83 6.14 30.12
CA THR A 21 -32.62 7.38 30.04
C THR A 21 -33.37 7.40 28.72
N ALA A 22 -34.69 7.54 28.80
CA ALA A 22 -35.61 7.51 27.67
C ALA A 22 -35.85 8.93 27.11
N ALA A 23 -35.96 8.97 25.77
CA ALA A 23 -36.64 9.94 24.89
C ALA A 23 -36.19 11.41 24.90
N VAL A 24 -35.77 11.93 23.72
CA VAL A 24 -36.56 12.82 22.83
C VAL A 24 -35.93 12.79 21.41
N ILE A 25 -36.72 12.53 20.36
CA ILE A 25 -36.35 12.75 18.95
C ILE A 25 -37.10 14.00 18.45
N PRO A 26 -36.39 15.03 17.97
CA PRO A 26 -36.62 15.55 16.62
C PRO A 26 -35.29 16.01 15.98
N ALA A 27 -35.06 16.11 14.68
CA ALA A 27 -35.84 15.86 13.48
C ALA A 27 -34.85 15.29 12.45
N TRP A 28 -35.34 14.46 11.55
CA TRP A 28 -34.59 13.96 10.40
C TRP A 28 -34.06 15.13 9.55
N GLY A 29 -32.81 15.50 9.79
CA GLY A 29 -31.99 16.17 8.79
C GLY A 29 -31.65 15.14 7.72
N SER A 30 -32.13 15.40 6.50
CA SER A 30 -31.82 14.68 5.28
C SER A 30 -30.34 14.29 5.20
N ASP A 31 -30.09 12.99 5.28
CA ASP A 31 -28.85 12.38 4.83
C ASP A 31 -28.70 12.60 3.33
N SER A 32 -27.67 13.35 2.92
CA SER A 32 -27.04 13.19 1.62
C SER A 32 -25.82 14.12 1.52
N GLY A 33 -24.63 13.57 1.67
CA GLY A 33 -23.42 14.27 1.25
C GLY A 33 -22.08 13.76 1.78
N LEU A 34 -22.08 12.90 2.81
CA LEU A 34 -20.86 12.21 3.25
C LEU A 34 -20.89 10.78 2.71
N SER A 35 -20.82 10.65 1.38
CA SER A 35 -20.21 9.45 0.81
C SER A 35 -18.75 9.47 1.26
N PRO A 36 -18.30 8.57 2.16
CA PRO A 36 -16.88 8.32 2.25
C PRO A 36 -16.46 7.91 0.84
N ASN A 37 -15.63 8.73 0.20
CA ASN A 37 -14.95 8.38 -1.04
C ASN A 37 -14.04 7.17 -0.75
N PHE A 38 -14.64 5.97 -0.71
CA PHE A 38 -13.96 4.69 -0.83
C PHE A 38 -13.44 4.49 -2.27
N ASP A 39 -13.72 5.43 -3.17
CA ASP A 39 -13.28 5.52 -4.57
C ASP A 39 -11.76 5.56 -4.77
N LYS A 40 -10.98 5.49 -3.68
CA LYS A 40 -9.52 5.37 -3.71
C LYS A 40 -8.98 4.30 -2.76
N ALA A 41 -9.76 3.26 -2.45
CA ALA A 41 -9.12 1.98 -2.15
C ALA A 41 -8.25 1.67 -3.38
N ALA A 42 -6.92 1.72 -3.23
CA ALA A 42 -5.97 1.55 -4.32
C ALA A 42 -6.46 0.38 -5.19
N LEU A 43 -6.77 0.67 -6.46
CA LEU A 43 -7.28 -0.33 -7.38
C LEU A 43 -6.36 -1.54 -7.28
N LEU A 44 -6.93 -2.68 -6.90
CA LEU A 44 -6.16 -3.90 -6.73
C LEU A 44 -5.62 -4.28 -8.11
N GLU A 45 -4.33 -4.11 -8.28
CA GLU A 45 -3.64 -4.37 -9.54
C GLU A 45 -3.13 -5.82 -9.54
N ASP A 46 -3.35 -6.54 -10.63
CA ASP A 46 -2.83 -7.89 -10.80
C ASP A 46 -1.30 -7.84 -10.98
N PRO A 47 -0.52 -8.41 -10.04
CA PRO A 47 0.94 -8.37 -10.12
C PRO A 47 1.49 -9.21 -11.29
N THR A 48 0.73 -10.17 -11.84
CA THR A 48 1.19 -11.06 -12.91
C THR A 48 1.29 -10.34 -14.27
N THR A 49 0.57 -9.23 -14.42
CA THR A 49 0.53 -8.43 -15.66
C THR A 49 1.06 -7.02 -15.49
N LYS A 50 1.46 -6.63 -14.26
CA LYS A 50 1.86 -5.27 -13.91
C LYS A 50 3.10 -4.76 -14.67
N TYR A 51 4.03 -5.65 -15.02
CA TYR A 51 5.32 -5.30 -15.62
C TYR A 51 5.55 -6.01 -16.96
N PRO A 52 6.51 -5.54 -17.78
CA PRO A 52 6.87 -6.21 -19.03
C PRO A 52 7.24 -7.67 -18.83
N ARG A 53 6.80 -8.51 -19.77
CA ARG A 53 6.98 -9.96 -19.75
C ARG A 53 7.65 -10.45 -21.03
N PRO A 54 8.40 -11.56 -20.99
CA PRO A 54 9.05 -12.10 -22.17
C PRO A 54 8.05 -12.45 -23.29
N PRO A 55 8.52 -12.53 -24.55
CA PRO A 55 9.94 -12.48 -24.95
C PRO A 55 10.51 -11.05 -25.03
N PHE A 56 11.71 -10.87 -24.49
CA PHE A 56 12.49 -9.64 -24.68
C PHE A 56 13.38 -9.77 -25.92
N LYS A 57 13.77 -8.64 -26.50
CA LYS A 57 14.74 -8.63 -27.61
C LYS A 57 16.10 -9.11 -27.08
N PRO A 58 16.81 -10.00 -27.81
CA PRO A 58 18.20 -10.31 -27.49
C PRO A 58 19.03 -9.02 -27.49
N GLN A 59 19.67 -8.73 -26.37
CA GLN A 59 20.46 -7.53 -26.17
C GLN A 59 21.67 -7.87 -25.29
N GLN A 60 22.84 -7.35 -25.66
CA GLN A 60 24.09 -7.51 -24.90
C GLN A 60 24.78 -6.15 -24.79
N GLN A 61 25.45 -5.93 -23.66
CA GLN A 61 26.27 -4.76 -23.42
C GLN A 61 27.58 -5.19 -22.76
N PRO A 62 28.71 -4.52 -23.04
CA PRO A 62 29.94 -4.75 -22.27
C PRO A 62 29.74 -4.31 -20.81
N PHE A 63 30.38 -5.01 -19.88
CA PHE A 63 30.37 -4.65 -18.47
C PHE A 63 30.89 -3.21 -18.23
N PRO A 64 30.26 -2.40 -17.35
CA PRO A 64 29.14 -2.74 -16.44
C PRO A 64 27.73 -2.65 -17.06
N GLY A 65 27.61 -2.23 -18.33
CA GLY A 65 26.33 -1.97 -18.98
C GLY A 65 25.68 -0.66 -18.48
N LEU A 66 24.59 -0.26 -19.13
CA LEU A 66 23.78 0.89 -18.73
C LEU A 66 22.29 0.54 -18.80
N ALA A 67 21.57 0.76 -17.70
CA ALA A 67 20.12 0.53 -17.61
C ALA A 67 19.35 1.33 -18.67
N SER A 68 19.80 2.55 -18.98
CA SER A 68 19.19 3.43 -20.00
C SER A 68 19.30 2.90 -21.44
N LYS A 69 20.17 1.90 -21.68
CA LYS A 69 20.35 1.27 -22.99
C LYS A 69 19.62 -0.07 -23.10
N MET A 70 18.86 -0.48 -22.08
CA MET A 70 18.06 -1.70 -22.11
C MET A 70 16.72 -1.46 -22.82
N ASP A 71 16.17 -2.52 -23.42
CA ASP A 71 14.83 -2.53 -24.01
C ASP A 71 14.00 -3.70 -23.44
N PRO A 72 13.01 -3.45 -22.57
CA PRO A 72 12.62 -2.14 -22.04
C PRO A 72 13.63 -1.58 -21.03
N VAL A 73 13.58 -0.26 -20.81
CA VAL A 73 14.30 0.39 -19.70
C VAL A 73 13.69 -0.07 -18.38
N PRO A 74 14.49 -0.49 -17.38
CA PRO A 74 13.99 -0.88 -16.07
C PRO A 74 13.19 0.23 -15.38
N ASP A 75 12.15 -0.15 -14.65
CA ASP A 75 11.40 0.74 -13.74
C ASP A 75 11.93 0.53 -12.33
N HIS A 76 12.65 1.52 -11.78
CA HIS A 76 13.20 1.48 -10.43
C HIS A 76 12.25 2.13 -9.41
N GLY A 77 11.03 2.45 -9.84
CA GLY A 77 10.03 3.13 -9.03
C GLY A 77 10.10 4.66 -9.09
N GLU A 78 10.80 5.24 -10.06
CA GLU A 78 10.97 6.70 -10.21
C GLU A 78 9.63 7.44 -10.25
N LYS A 79 8.58 6.79 -10.78
CA LYS A 79 7.21 7.34 -10.87
C LYS A 79 6.24 6.73 -9.86
N SER A 80 6.52 5.54 -9.35
CA SER A 80 5.55 4.74 -8.57
C SER A 80 5.87 4.67 -7.07
N TYR A 81 7.13 4.82 -6.66
CA TYR A 81 7.52 4.73 -5.27
C TYR A 81 7.03 5.94 -4.45
N LYS A 82 6.30 5.67 -3.37
CA LYS A 82 5.81 6.70 -2.44
C LYS A 82 6.40 6.47 -1.05
N GLY A 83 7.22 7.42 -0.60
CA GLY A 83 7.79 7.40 0.75
C GLY A 83 6.74 7.61 1.85
N SER A 84 7.00 7.03 3.03
CA SER A 84 6.16 7.16 4.23
C SER A 84 6.96 7.54 5.49
N GLY A 85 8.13 8.18 5.31
CA GLY A 85 8.96 8.69 6.41
C GLY A 85 9.71 7.63 7.21
N ARG A 86 9.68 6.35 6.80
CA ARG A 86 10.26 5.20 7.53
C ARG A 86 11.77 5.30 7.79
N LEU A 87 12.50 6.14 7.05
CA LEU A 87 13.95 6.33 7.16
C LEU A 87 14.34 7.74 7.59
N ALA A 88 13.44 8.49 8.23
CA ALA A 88 13.75 9.83 8.74
C ALA A 88 15.02 9.82 9.61
N GLY A 89 15.93 10.76 9.35
CA GLY A 89 17.19 10.93 10.09
C GLY A 89 18.31 9.95 9.73
N ARG A 90 18.09 9.00 8.81
CA ARG A 90 19.13 8.04 8.40
C ARG A 90 20.05 8.65 7.35
N LYS A 91 21.31 8.21 7.36
CA LYS A 91 22.32 8.50 6.32
C LYS A 91 22.71 7.17 5.69
N ALA A 92 22.68 7.09 4.37
CA ALA A 92 22.98 5.89 3.61
C ALA A 92 24.12 6.13 2.62
N LEU A 93 25.05 5.17 2.54
CA LEU A 93 25.99 5.02 1.45
C LEU A 93 25.59 3.75 0.69
N ILE A 94 25.29 3.88 -0.60
CA ILE A 94 24.86 2.78 -1.45
C ILE A 94 25.89 2.66 -2.58
N THR A 95 26.64 1.57 -2.62
CA THR A 95 27.59 1.27 -3.69
C THR A 95 26.85 0.62 -4.87
N GLY A 96 27.15 1.03 -6.11
CA GLY A 96 26.43 0.56 -7.30
C GLY A 96 24.98 1.04 -7.38
N GLY A 97 24.67 2.18 -6.75
CA GLY A 97 23.32 2.79 -6.77
C GLY A 97 22.99 3.57 -8.05
N ASP A 98 23.79 3.42 -9.10
CA ASP A 98 23.59 4.05 -10.40
C ASP A 98 22.59 3.33 -11.31
N SER A 99 22.33 2.04 -11.05
CA SER A 99 21.45 1.17 -11.83
C SER A 99 20.81 0.06 -10.97
N GLY A 100 19.83 -0.66 -11.53
CA GLY A 100 19.14 -1.78 -10.88
C GLY A 100 18.10 -2.44 -11.79
#